data_AF-A0A8T0GNM9-F1
#
_entry.id   AF-A0A8T0GNM9-F1
#
_cell.length_a   1.000
_cell.length_b   1.000
_cell.length_c   1.000
_cell.angle_alpha   90.00
_cell.angle_beta   90.00
_cell.angle_gamma   90.00
#
_symmetry.space_group_name_H-M   'P 1'
#
loop_
_entity.id
_entity.type
_entity.pdbx_description
1 polymer ?
#
loop_
_entity_poly.entity_id
_entity_poly.type
_entity_poly.pdbx_seq_one_letter_code
_entity_poly.pdbx_strand_id
1 'polypeptide(L)'
;MQFHRGQDTTYKRSSPIPQLRCVKGCEFEPAVVHCTNVKPRENKSKWRCKTDLPRHLKFDETTIICEGFEYPTDNKVLKGSCGLEYSFTRTGWSPLQGQHYKHYMAVAEEDEMKGWTASWMIVIGVVLYLINHNWRSFNFADPDGGIIAQVSRARHAWGAGQSDAGNSQQSAPQRR
;
A
#
# COMPACT_ATOMS: atom_id res chain seq x y z
N MET A 1 -19.69 14.26 -29.38
CA MET A 1 -20.56 13.64 -30.40
C MET A 1 -21.36 12.54 -29.73
N GLN A 2 -22.63 12.38 -30.11
CA GLN A 2 -23.49 11.29 -29.66
C GLN A 2 -23.93 10.52 -30.90
N PHE A 3 -23.89 9.19 -30.82
CA PHE A 3 -24.29 8.29 -31.90
C PHE A 3 -25.39 7.38 -31.38
N HIS A 4 -26.48 7.26 -32.13
CA HIS A 4 -27.66 6.51 -31.72
C HIS A 4 -27.86 5.28 -32.60
N ARG A 5 -28.29 4.17 -31.98
CA ARG A 5 -28.59 2.94 -32.71
C ARG A 5 -29.82 3.11 -33.59
N GLY A 6 -29.74 2.61 -34.82
CA GLY A 6 -30.84 2.66 -35.80
C GLY A 6 -31.09 4.05 -36.38
N GLN A 7 -30.22 5.04 -36.11
CA GLN A 7 -30.24 6.32 -36.78
C GLN A 7 -29.18 6.39 -37.87
N ASP A 8 -29.51 7.06 -38.96
CA ASP A 8 -28.58 7.35 -40.03
C ASP A 8 -27.92 8.73 -39.86
N THR A 9 -26.78 8.90 -40.50
CA THR A 9 -26.07 10.16 -40.57
C THR A 9 -26.76 11.11 -41.54
N THR A 10 -26.63 12.42 -41.28
CA THR A 10 -26.99 13.42 -42.28
C THR A 10 -25.94 13.41 -43.38
N TYR A 11 -26.35 13.62 -44.62
CA TYR A 11 -25.45 13.63 -45.76
C TYR A 11 -25.67 14.86 -46.62
N LYS A 12 -24.64 15.27 -47.35
CA LYS A 12 -24.78 16.29 -48.40
C LYS A 12 -24.51 15.71 -49.78
N ARG A 13 -23.47 14.88 -49.92
CA ARG A 13 -23.04 14.33 -51.22
C ARG A 13 -22.89 12.82 -51.23
N SER A 14 -22.45 12.23 -50.12
CA SER A 14 -22.43 10.78 -49.95
C SER A 14 -23.83 10.25 -49.63
N SER A 15 -24.02 8.93 -49.66
CA SER A 15 -25.21 8.31 -49.09
C SER A 15 -25.18 8.39 -47.55
N PRO A 16 -26.34 8.47 -46.89
CA PRO A 16 -26.42 8.32 -45.44
C PRO A 16 -25.87 6.95 -45.03
N ILE A 17 -25.16 6.91 -43.90
CA ILE A 17 -24.64 5.68 -43.29
C ILE A 17 -25.20 5.53 -41.87
N PRO A 18 -25.23 4.32 -41.29
CA PRO A 18 -25.63 4.15 -39.89
C PRO A 18 -24.71 4.95 -38.96
N GLN A 19 -25.28 5.63 -37.97
CA GLN A 19 -24.50 6.34 -36.94
C GLN A 19 -23.69 5.39 -36.06
N LEU A 20 -24.19 4.17 -35.86
CA LEU A 20 -23.52 3.10 -35.11
C LEU A 20 -23.40 1.86 -36.00
N ARG A 21 -22.17 1.40 -36.24
CA ARG A 21 -21.87 0.19 -37.01
C ARG A 21 -20.97 -0.73 -36.21
N CYS A 22 -21.47 -1.92 -35.87
CA CYS A 22 -20.65 -2.94 -35.23
C CYS A 22 -19.86 -3.72 -36.28
N VAL A 23 -18.55 -3.88 -36.06
CA VAL A 23 -17.64 -4.59 -36.98
C VAL A 23 -17.28 -5.98 -36.43
N LYS A 24 -16.98 -6.08 -35.13
CA LYS A 24 -16.64 -7.35 -34.45
C LYS A 24 -17.18 -7.36 -33.02
N GLY A 25 -17.52 -8.55 -32.51
CA GLY A 25 -18.00 -8.70 -31.13
C GLY A 25 -19.41 -8.15 -30.90
N CYS A 26 -20.29 -8.28 -31.90
CA CYS A 26 -21.65 -7.70 -31.92
C CYS A 26 -22.67 -8.47 -31.06
N GLU A 27 -22.22 -9.14 -30.00
CA GLU A 27 -23.10 -9.80 -29.02
C GLU A 27 -23.92 -8.78 -28.21
N PHE A 28 -23.41 -7.56 -28.10
CA PHE A 28 -24.06 -6.44 -27.45
C PHE A 28 -24.00 -5.21 -28.36
N GLU A 29 -25.12 -4.51 -28.49
CA GLU A 29 -25.20 -3.26 -29.24
C GLU A 29 -25.72 -2.13 -28.33
N PRO A 30 -24.89 -1.12 -28.00
CA PRO A 30 -25.32 -0.01 -27.16
C PRO A 30 -26.37 0.85 -27.88
N ALA A 31 -27.33 1.38 -27.12
CA ALA A 31 -28.34 2.30 -27.67
C ALA A 31 -27.73 3.67 -28.05
N VAL A 32 -26.78 4.16 -27.22
CA VAL A 32 -26.13 5.46 -27.42
C VAL A 32 -24.65 5.36 -27.06
N VAL A 33 -23.78 5.93 -27.90
CA VAL A 33 -22.35 6.07 -27.62
C VAL A 33 -21.96 7.55 -27.62
N HIS A 34 -21.27 7.97 -26.56
CA HIS A 34 -20.78 9.34 -26.40
C HIS A 34 -19.28 9.39 -26.68
N CYS A 35 -18.87 10.17 -27.68
CA CYS A 35 -17.45 10.37 -28.02
C CYS A 35 -17.02 11.81 -27.79
N THR A 36 -15.88 11.98 -27.12
CA THR A 36 -15.25 13.28 -26.79
C THR A 36 -13.87 13.37 -27.41
N ASN A 37 -13.49 14.53 -27.95
CA ASN A 37 -12.13 14.77 -28.38
C ASN A 37 -11.25 14.95 -27.12
N VAL A 38 -10.32 14.03 -26.90
CA VAL A 38 -9.42 14.06 -25.73
C VAL A 38 -8.29 15.06 -25.89
N LYS A 39 -8.00 15.48 -27.12
CA LYS A 39 -6.89 16.38 -27.43
C LYS A 39 -7.35 17.50 -28.38
N PRO A 40 -8.19 18.44 -27.90
CA PRO A 40 -8.75 19.50 -28.73
C PRO A 40 -7.71 20.52 -29.23
N ARG A 41 -6.54 20.60 -28.59
CA ARG A 41 -5.45 21.52 -28.97
C ARG A 41 -4.47 20.95 -30.00
N GLU A 42 -4.58 19.67 -30.35
CA GLU A 42 -3.76 19.05 -31.40
C GLU A 42 -4.50 19.12 -32.74
N ASN A 43 -3.77 19.35 -33.84
CA ASN A 43 -4.36 19.38 -35.19
C ASN A 43 -5.03 18.05 -35.58
N LYS A 44 -4.64 16.93 -34.95
CA LYS A 44 -5.27 15.63 -35.13
C LYS A 44 -6.23 15.35 -33.98
N SER A 45 -7.52 15.29 -34.31
CA SER A 45 -8.56 14.93 -33.33
C SER A 45 -8.34 13.50 -32.84
N LYS A 46 -8.24 13.33 -31.52
CA LYS A 46 -8.17 12.02 -30.89
C LYS A 46 -9.46 11.79 -30.13
N TRP A 47 -10.22 10.77 -30.49
CA TRP A 47 -11.53 10.51 -29.91
C TRP A 47 -11.47 9.48 -28.79
N ARG A 48 -12.30 9.68 -27.76
CA ARG A 48 -12.58 8.70 -26.71
C ARG A 48 -14.06 8.50 -26.63
N CYS A 49 -14.50 7.27 -26.84
CA CYS A 49 -15.90 6.87 -26.81
C CYS A 49 -16.23 6.15 -25.50
N LYS A 50 -17.42 6.40 -24.97
CA LYS A 50 -17.96 5.82 -23.74
C LYS A 50 -19.43 5.43 -23.95
N THR A 51 -19.82 4.31 -23.35
CA THR A 51 -21.19 3.81 -23.28
C THR A 51 -21.32 2.85 -22.10
N ASP A 52 -22.54 2.48 -21.75
CA ASP A 52 -22.83 1.53 -20.68
C ASP A 52 -22.62 0.11 -21.22
N LEU A 53 -21.45 -0.45 -20.90
CA LEU A 53 -21.07 -1.81 -21.30
C LEU A 53 -21.13 -2.76 -20.11
N PRO A 54 -21.49 -4.03 -20.32
CA PRO A 54 -21.34 -5.04 -19.29
C PRO A 54 -19.85 -5.26 -18.97
N ARG A 55 -19.54 -5.61 -17.72
CA ARG A 55 -18.15 -5.72 -17.21
C ARG A 55 -17.22 -6.64 -18.01
N HIS A 56 -17.80 -7.63 -18.69
CA HIS A 56 -17.07 -8.60 -19.49
C HIS A 56 -16.75 -8.09 -20.91
N LEU A 57 -17.17 -6.89 -21.30
CA LEU A 57 -16.89 -6.29 -22.59
C LEU A 57 -16.11 -4.98 -22.44
N LYS A 58 -15.22 -4.74 -23.40
CA LYS A 58 -14.57 -3.44 -23.60
C LYS A 58 -14.52 -3.12 -25.09
N PHE A 59 -14.46 -1.83 -25.42
CA PHE A 59 -14.10 -1.40 -26.77
C PHE A 59 -12.69 -1.90 -27.11
N ASP A 60 -12.57 -2.49 -28.29
CA ASP A 60 -11.30 -2.91 -28.88
C ASP A 60 -10.80 -1.83 -29.84
N GLU A 61 -11.54 -1.64 -30.93
CA GLU A 61 -11.29 -0.62 -31.95
C GLU A 61 -12.51 0.30 -32.09
N THR A 62 -12.26 1.60 -32.23
CA THR A 62 -13.30 2.62 -32.47
C THR A 62 -12.82 3.61 -33.52
N THR A 63 -13.56 3.72 -34.63
CA THR A 63 -13.22 4.58 -35.75
C THR A 63 -14.40 5.48 -36.07
N ILE A 64 -14.17 6.80 -36.06
CA ILE A 64 -15.18 7.79 -36.43
C ILE A 64 -14.92 8.23 -37.86
N ILE A 65 -15.96 8.15 -38.69
CA ILE A 65 -15.91 8.51 -40.10
C ILE A 65 -16.90 9.65 -40.30
N CYS A 66 -16.45 10.79 -40.84
CA CYS A 66 -17.29 11.96 -41.07
C CYS A 66 -17.18 12.41 -42.53
N GLU A 67 -18.26 12.97 -43.07
CA GLU A 67 -18.24 13.66 -44.37
C GLU A 67 -17.61 15.07 -44.21
N GLY A 68 -16.64 15.39 -45.08
CA GLY A 68 -16.07 16.74 -45.18
C GLY A 68 -17.07 17.75 -45.75
N PHE A 69 -17.01 18.99 -45.28
CA PHE A 69 -18.03 20.01 -45.58
C PHE A 69 -18.09 20.41 -47.07
N GLU A 70 -16.94 20.71 -47.68
CA GLU A 70 -16.79 21.08 -49.10
C GLU A 70 -15.92 20.09 -49.89
N TYR A 71 -15.00 19.36 -49.28
CA TYR A 71 -14.21 18.29 -49.90
C TYR A 71 -13.84 17.21 -48.87
N PRO A 72 -13.50 15.98 -49.31
CA PRO A 72 -13.11 14.89 -48.40
C PRO A 72 -11.90 15.20 -47.51
N THR A 73 -11.04 16.14 -47.93
CA THR A 73 -9.81 16.53 -47.25
C THR A 73 -9.94 17.80 -46.42
N ASP A 74 -11.15 18.33 -46.25
CA ASP A 74 -11.36 19.55 -45.48
C ASP A 74 -11.16 19.35 -43.97
N ASN A 75 -10.65 20.39 -43.33
CA ASN A 75 -10.56 20.46 -41.86
C ASN A 75 -11.94 20.64 -41.19
N LYS A 76 -12.98 20.97 -41.96
CA LYS A 76 -14.36 21.14 -41.49
C LYS A 76 -15.21 19.94 -41.89
N VAL A 77 -16.00 19.42 -40.95
CA VAL A 77 -16.91 18.29 -41.18
C VAL A 77 -18.36 18.76 -41.19
N LEU A 78 -19.20 18.09 -41.97
CA LEU A 78 -20.64 18.33 -42.00
C LEU A 78 -21.26 17.93 -40.66
N LYS A 79 -22.09 18.80 -40.09
CA LYS A 79 -22.73 18.54 -38.79
C LYS A 79 -23.72 17.37 -38.94
N GLY A 80 -23.54 16.33 -38.14
CA GLY A 80 -24.40 15.14 -38.16
C GLY A 80 -23.99 14.07 -39.17
N SER A 81 -22.91 14.28 -39.93
CA SER A 81 -22.45 13.32 -40.94
C SER A 81 -21.51 12.24 -40.42
N CYS A 82 -21.16 12.32 -39.13
CA CYS A 82 -20.25 11.37 -38.52
C CYS A 82 -20.98 10.06 -38.16
N GLY A 83 -20.40 8.93 -38.53
CA GLY A 83 -20.73 7.60 -38.03
C GLY A 83 -19.59 7.04 -37.18
N LEU A 84 -19.92 6.12 -36.27
CA LEU A 84 -18.97 5.40 -35.42
C LEU A 84 -19.00 3.92 -35.77
N GLU A 85 -17.83 3.41 -36.15
CA GLU A 85 -17.55 2.00 -36.27
C GLU A 85 -16.86 1.51 -35.01
N TYR A 86 -17.37 0.42 -34.44
CA TYR A 86 -16.81 -0.11 -33.20
C TYR A 86 -16.67 -1.63 -33.23
N SER A 87 -15.71 -2.10 -32.46
CA SER A 87 -15.51 -3.51 -32.17
C SER A 87 -15.44 -3.72 -30.66
N PHE A 88 -16.02 -4.82 -30.19
CA PHE A 88 -15.90 -5.25 -28.80
C PHE A 88 -14.96 -6.44 -28.69
N THR A 89 -14.26 -6.49 -27.57
CA THR A 89 -13.50 -7.64 -27.13
C THR A 89 -13.89 -8.00 -25.71
N ARG A 90 -13.84 -9.30 -25.38
CA ARG A 90 -14.12 -9.77 -24.03
C ARG A 90 -12.97 -9.39 -23.12
N THR A 91 -13.29 -8.80 -21.98
CA THR A 91 -12.32 -8.67 -20.90
C THR A 91 -12.14 -10.06 -20.29
N GLY A 92 -10.93 -10.42 -19.88
CA GLY A 92 -10.67 -11.65 -19.12
C GLY A 92 -11.30 -11.64 -17.72
N TRP A 93 -12.30 -10.79 -17.49
CA TRP A 93 -13.04 -10.70 -16.24
C TRP A 93 -13.86 -11.97 -16.07
N SER A 94 -13.24 -12.93 -15.39
CA SER A 94 -13.93 -14.11 -14.91
C SER A 94 -14.68 -13.73 -13.63
N PRO A 95 -15.99 -14.01 -13.50
CA PRO A 95 -16.73 -13.78 -12.25
C PRO A 95 -16.06 -14.44 -11.03
N LEU A 96 -15.25 -15.49 -11.26
CA LEU A 96 -14.46 -16.21 -10.26
C LEU A 96 -13.29 -15.40 -9.69
N GLN A 97 -12.74 -14.45 -10.45
CA GLN A 97 -11.72 -13.54 -9.92
C GLN A 97 -12.33 -12.60 -8.86
N GLY A 98 -13.66 -12.47 -8.88
CA GLY A 98 -14.44 -11.80 -7.86
C GLY A 98 -14.64 -12.58 -6.55
N GLN A 99 -14.40 -13.89 -6.56
CA GLN A 99 -14.55 -14.75 -5.40
C GLN A 99 -13.21 -15.04 -4.72
N HIS A 100 -12.11 -15.14 -5.48
CA HIS A 100 -10.78 -15.31 -4.89
C HIS A 100 -10.29 -14.09 -4.11
N TYR A 101 -10.70 -12.86 -4.47
CA TYR A 101 -10.39 -11.68 -3.64
C TYR A 101 -11.21 -11.68 -2.34
N LYS A 102 -12.43 -12.24 -2.34
CA LYS A 102 -13.26 -12.34 -1.13
C LYS A 102 -12.67 -13.35 -0.15
N HIS A 103 -12.07 -14.44 -0.64
CA HIS A 103 -11.36 -15.36 0.24
C HIS A 103 -10.08 -14.72 0.82
N TYR A 104 -9.35 -13.94 0.03
CA TYR A 104 -8.15 -13.26 0.53
C TYR A 104 -8.46 -12.14 1.55
N MET A 105 -9.54 -11.37 1.35
CA MET A 105 -9.95 -10.33 2.30
C MET A 105 -10.70 -10.88 3.53
N ALA A 106 -11.37 -12.04 3.43
CA ALA A 106 -11.94 -12.71 4.61
C ALA A 106 -10.86 -13.37 5.49
N VAL A 107 -9.64 -13.58 4.97
CA VAL A 107 -8.49 -14.05 5.75
C VAL A 107 -7.67 -12.89 6.34
N ALA A 108 -7.87 -11.66 5.86
CA ALA A 108 -7.15 -10.47 6.33
C ALA A 108 -7.87 -9.69 7.46
N GLU A 109 -9.06 -10.14 7.88
CA GLU A 109 -9.87 -9.50 8.95
C GLU A 109 -10.07 -10.45 10.15
N GLU A 110 -9.03 -11.21 10.52
CA GLU A 110 -8.93 -11.86 11.85
C GLU A 110 -7.50 -11.85 12.43
N ASP A 111 -6.60 -10.99 11.93
CA ASP A 111 -5.24 -10.82 12.49
C ASP A 111 -5.11 -9.58 13.40
N GLU A 112 -6.23 -9.03 13.88
CA GLU A 112 -6.20 -8.17 15.06
C GLU A 112 -6.09 -9.04 16.32
N MET A 113 -4.88 -9.05 16.88
CA MET A 113 -4.59 -9.33 18.28
C MET A 113 -4.42 -10.80 18.71
N LYS A 114 -3.57 -11.57 18.04
CA LYS A 114 -3.00 -12.82 18.61
C LYS A 114 -1.46 -12.85 18.62
N GLY A 115 -0.83 -11.68 18.66
CA GLY A 115 0.62 -11.50 18.87
C GLY A 115 1.09 -11.75 20.32
N TRP A 116 0.22 -12.21 21.21
CA TRP A 116 0.57 -12.71 22.54
C TRP A 116 0.44 -14.23 22.51
N THR A 117 1.29 -14.88 21.72
CA THR A 117 1.32 -16.33 21.62
C THR A 117 1.63 -16.94 22.99
N ALA A 118 1.08 -18.12 23.26
CA ALA A 118 1.24 -18.90 24.49
C ALA A 118 2.70 -19.05 24.97
N SER A 119 3.68 -18.80 24.09
CA SER A 119 5.10 -18.66 24.40
C SER A 119 5.38 -17.69 25.56
N TRP A 120 4.72 -16.54 25.61
CA TRP A 120 4.92 -15.59 26.71
C TRP A 120 4.41 -16.11 28.06
N MET A 121 3.36 -16.95 28.07
CA MET A 121 2.89 -17.59 29.30
C MET A 121 3.89 -18.61 29.84
N ILE A 122 4.60 -19.29 28.94
CA ILE A 122 5.69 -20.21 29.30
C ILE A 122 6.87 -19.41 29.87
N VAL A 123 7.26 -18.31 29.22
CA VAL A 123 8.35 -17.44 29.71
C VAL A 123 8.01 -16.85 31.09
N ILE A 124 6.80 -16.31 31.27
CA ILE A 124 6.34 -15.76 32.56
C ILE A 124 6.29 -16.87 33.63
N GLY A 125 5.80 -18.06 33.29
CA GLY A 125 5.75 -19.20 34.20
C GLY A 125 7.13 -19.66 34.66
N VAL A 126 8.11 -19.74 33.75
CA VAL A 126 9.49 -20.08 34.09
C VAL A 126 10.14 -19.00 34.96
N VAL A 127 9.91 -17.71 34.66
CA VAL A 127 10.45 -16.60 35.48
C VAL A 127 9.88 -16.63 36.89
N LEU A 128 8.56 -16.81 37.06
CA LEU A 128 7.93 -16.92 38.38
C LEU A 128 8.39 -18.17 39.14
N TYR A 129 8.57 -19.29 38.44
CA TYR A 129 9.11 -20.51 39.03
C TYR A 129 10.54 -20.30 39.53
N LEU A 130 11.41 -19.66 38.74
CA LEU A 130 12.79 -19.35 39.14
C LEU A 130 12.85 -18.37 40.32
N ILE A 131 11.98 -17.35 40.36
CA ILE A 131 11.88 -16.43 41.49
C ILE A 131 11.44 -17.17 42.75
N ASN A 132 10.39 -17.99 42.68
CA ASN A 132 9.88 -18.76 43.82
C ASN A 132 10.88 -19.83 44.29
N HIS A 133 11.51 -20.54 43.35
CA HIS A 133 12.51 -21.57 43.63
C HIS A 133 13.78 -20.98 44.25
N ASN A 134 14.24 -19.82 43.75
CA ASN A 134 15.39 -19.10 44.33
C ASN A 134 15.01 -18.19 45.50
N TRP A 135 13.73 -18.12 45.90
CA TRP A 135 13.30 -17.34 47.07
C TRP A 135 13.82 -17.91 48.40
N ARG A 136 14.31 -19.16 48.40
CA ARG A 136 15.09 -19.72 49.51
C ARG A 136 16.53 -19.23 49.56
N SER A 137 17.06 -18.66 48.46
CA SER A 137 18.41 -18.09 48.37
C SER A 137 18.43 -16.56 48.41
N PHE A 138 17.31 -15.89 48.10
CA PHE A 138 17.16 -14.42 48.16
C PHE A 138 16.68 -13.89 49.52
N ASN A 139 16.42 -14.76 50.50
CA ASN A 139 16.20 -14.38 51.90
C ASN A 139 17.47 -14.56 52.75
N PHE A 140 18.65 -14.32 52.18
CA PHE A 140 19.75 -13.81 52.99
C PHE A 140 19.59 -12.29 53.08
N ALA A 141 18.95 -11.88 54.17
CA ALA A 141 19.22 -10.59 54.76
C ALA A 141 20.73 -10.51 55.00
N ASP A 142 21.45 -9.75 54.16
CA ASP A 142 22.68 -9.11 54.56
C ASP A 142 22.32 -7.65 54.89
N PRO A 143 22.41 -7.20 56.16
CA PRO A 143 22.08 -5.84 56.55
C PRO A 143 23.03 -4.78 55.98
N ASP A 144 24.14 -5.17 55.36
CA ASP A 144 25.23 -4.24 55.02
C ASP A 144 25.61 -4.29 53.54
N GLY A 145 24.76 -3.74 52.66
CA GLY A 145 25.06 -3.70 51.22
C GLY A 145 24.56 -2.47 50.46
N GLY A 146 24.06 -1.46 51.16
CA GLY A 146 23.59 -0.21 50.54
C GLY A 146 24.73 0.64 49.97
N ILE A 147 24.39 1.49 48.99
CA ILE A 147 25.27 2.43 48.26
C ILE A 147 26.12 3.36 49.19
N ILE A 148 25.80 3.41 50.48
CA ILE A 148 26.53 4.17 51.51
C ILE A 148 27.89 3.51 51.89
N ALA A 149 28.07 2.20 51.69
CA ALA A 149 29.34 1.51 51.98
C ALA A 149 30.48 1.83 51.00
N GLN A 150 30.17 2.43 49.83
CA GLN A 150 31.19 2.88 48.88
C GLN A 150 31.77 4.27 49.24
N VAL A 151 31.08 5.07 50.07
CA VAL A 151 31.53 6.41 50.46
C VAL A 151 32.51 6.37 51.65
N SER A 152 32.42 5.36 52.53
CA SER A 152 33.40 5.19 53.63
C SER A 152 34.75 4.66 53.16
N ARG A 153 34.78 3.82 52.11
CA ARG A 153 36.02 3.27 51.54
C ARG A 153 36.73 4.25 50.57
N ALA A 154 36.02 5.25 50.06
CA ALA A 154 36.58 6.33 49.24
C ALA A 154 37.16 7.52 50.05
N ARG A 155 36.85 7.63 51.35
CA ARG A 155 37.44 8.66 52.23
C ARG A 155 38.84 8.34 52.76
N HIS A 156 39.25 7.08 52.74
CA HIS A 156 40.58 6.67 53.23
C HIS A 156 41.67 6.63 52.13
N ALA A 157 41.34 6.98 50.88
CA ALA A 157 42.26 6.89 49.75
C ALA A 157 42.86 8.22 49.27
N TRP A 158 42.38 9.38 49.76
CA TRP A 158 42.89 10.71 49.38
C TRP A 158 42.82 11.68 50.55
N GLY A 159 43.84 11.68 51.41
CA GLY A 159 43.91 12.56 52.57
C GLY A 159 45.27 12.50 53.27
N ALA A 160 46.23 13.20 52.67
CA ALA A 160 47.41 13.81 53.32
C ALA A 160 48.41 12.89 54.04
N GLY A 161 49.60 12.77 53.44
CA GLY A 161 50.82 12.47 54.17
C GLY A 161 51.31 13.69 54.96
N GLN A 162 51.83 13.45 56.16
CA GLN A 162 52.83 14.21 56.92
C GLN A 162 53.06 13.36 58.19
N SER A 163 54.23 13.06 58.73
CA SER A 163 55.56 13.67 58.65
C SER A 163 56.57 12.71 59.31
N ASP A 164 57.78 12.61 58.75
CA ASP A 164 58.95 12.02 59.38
C ASP A 164 59.30 12.71 60.72
N ALA A 165 59.67 11.92 61.72
CA ALA A 165 60.59 12.33 62.79
C ALA A 165 61.20 11.07 63.43
N GLY A 166 62.50 10.90 63.27
CA GLY A 166 63.26 9.79 63.84
C GLY A 166 63.50 9.91 65.35
N ASN A 167 64.10 8.86 65.90
CA ASN A 167 65.39 8.89 66.60
C ASN A 167 65.53 7.69 67.57
N SER A 168 66.56 6.89 67.29
CA SER A 168 67.55 6.29 68.19
C SER A 168 67.17 5.63 69.54
N GLN A 169 67.71 4.41 69.67
CA GLN A 169 68.57 3.98 70.78
C GLN A 169 67.94 3.62 72.14
N GLN A 170 68.07 2.33 72.46
CA GLN A 170 69.03 1.79 73.44
C GLN A 170 68.48 0.99 74.63
N SER A 171 69.08 -0.21 74.73
CA SER A 171 69.56 -0.92 75.93
C SER A 171 68.59 -1.66 76.87
N ALA A 172 68.53 -2.98 76.66
CA ALA A 172 69.14 -4.02 77.52
C ALA A 172 68.56 -4.24 78.96
N PRO A 173 69.08 -5.18 79.79
CA PRO A 173 68.77 -6.61 79.76
C PRO A 173 68.41 -7.24 81.14
N GLN A 174 68.18 -8.58 81.14
CA GLN A 174 68.24 -9.57 82.25
C GLN A 174 67.03 -9.70 83.21
N ARG A 175 66.66 -10.85 83.80
CA ARG A 175 67.31 -12.15 84.09
C ARG A 175 66.27 -13.31 84.09
N ARG A 176 66.63 -14.49 83.59
CA ARG A 176 67.02 -15.68 84.38
C ARG A 176 67.58 -16.75 83.45
#